data_AF-A0A553GTL8-F1
#
_entry.id   AF-A0A553GTL8-F1
#
_cell.length_a   1.000
_cell.length_b   1.000
_cell.length_c   1.000
_cell.angle_alpha   90.00
_cell.angle_beta   90.00
_cell.angle_gamma   90.00
#
_symmetry.space_group_name_H-M   'P 1'
#
loop_
_entity.id
_entity.type
_entity.pdbx_description
1 polymer ?
#
loop_
_entity_poly.entity_id
_entity_poly.type
_entity_poly.pdbx_seq_one_letter_code
_entity_poly.pdbx_strand_id
1 'polypeptide(L)'
;MDCSKIYIYTDFFKDFNGSEKILKKPAAQGDSYSYISFQSEKGEMGFFSSDIGKMICDNIYAECICVDTKKRKISLYEDGGASSILIRPKGNVLIDLVETYRGYILDMKKYEVIKRKRFVERPSSHIFDEVFLEEKWSGFFYDFIMENSWYVLEKNRSGEHGQISFESYTRNQEILDSDLKSFCCGSSEFVYVDSFLKIPFD
;
A
#
# COMPACT_ATOMS: atom_id res chain seq x y z
N MET A 1 -10.72 27.24 -14.92
CA MET A 1 -10.81 26.54 -13.63
C MET A 1 -9.72 25.51 -13.67
N ASP A 2 -8.72 25.66 -12.81
CA ASP A 2 -7.66 24.67 -12.70
C ASP A 2 -8.26 23.45 -11.98
N CYS A 3 -8.08 22.27 -12.56
CA CYS A 3 -8.56 21.00 -12.01
C CYS A 3 -7.40 20.32 -11.27
N SER A 4 -7.69 19.57 -10.20
CA SER A 4 -6.66 18.75 -9.57
C SER A 4 -6.17 17.66 -10.53
N LYS A 5 -4.93 17.20 -10.32
CA LYS A 5 -4.28 16.23 -11.20
C LYS A 5 -3.79 15.03 -10.41
N ILE A 6 -3.89 13.85 -11.00
CA ILE A 6 -3.23 12.63 -10.54
C ILE A 6 -2.16 12.27 -11.56
N TYR A 7 -0.91 12.35 -11.12
CA TYR A 7 0.23 11.93 -11.90
C TYR A 7 0.48 10.45 -11.70
N ILE A 8 0.61 9.71 -12.80
CA ILE A 8 0.89 8.28 -12.80
C ILE A 8 2.09 8.00 -13.70
N TYR A 9 3.16 7.48 -13.11
CA TYR A 9 4.25 6.82 -13.84
C TYR A 9 4.07 5.32 -13.71
N THR A 10 4.22 4.56 -14.80
CA THR A 10 4.11 3.10 -14.79
C THR A 10 5.26 2.49 -15.56
N ASP A 11 5.80 1.39 -15.06
CA ASP A 11 6.82 0.58 -15.73
C ASP A 11 6.70 -0.90 -15.35
N PHE A 12 7.40 -1.78 -16.06
CA PHE A 12 7.61 -3.14 -15.61
C PHE A 12 8.74 -3.19 -14.59
N PHE A 13 8.62 -4.05 -13.58
CA PHE A 13 9.67 -4.20 -12.56
C PHE A 13 11.05 -4.54 -13.13
N LYS A 14 11.09 -5.29 -14.24
CA LYS A 14 12.34 -5.65 -14.92
C LYS A 14 13.05 -4.47 -15.60
N ASP A 15 12.28 -3.45 -15.99
CA ASP A 15 12.74 -2.30 -16.78
C ASP A 15 12.90 -1.04 -15.90
N PHE A 16 12.32 -1.07 -14.69
CA PHE A 16 12.39 -0.01 -13.71
C PHE A 16 13.83 0.23 -13.22
N ASN A 17 14.36 1.42 -13.49
CA ASN A 17 15.67 1.88 -13.00
C ASN A 17 15.52 2.94 -11.90
N GLY A 18 15.04 2.51 -10.72
CA GLY A 18 14.84 3.40 -9.57
C GLY A 18 15.45 2.88 -8.27
N SER A 19 14.74 3.05 -7.15
CA SER A 19 15.32 2.80 -5.82
C SER A 19 15.72 1.33 -5.61
N GLU A 20 16.88 1.10 -4.96
CA GLU A 20 17.32 -0.26 -4.59
C GLU A 20 16.28 -1.02 -3.76
N LYS A 21 15.45 -0.30 -3.00
CA LYS A 21 14.39 -0.89 -2.18
C LYS A 21 13.35 -1.60 -3.06
N ILE A 22 12.92 -0.97 -4.15
CA ILE A 22 11.96 -1.56 -5.09
C ILE A 22 12.61 -2.73 -5.83
N LEU A 23 13.86 -2.56 -6.27
CA LEU A 23 14.62 -3.63 -6.95
C LEU A 23 14.89 -4.86 -6.07
N LYS A 24 14.80 -4.72 -4.74
CA LYS A 24 14.95 -5.82 -3.78
C LYS A 24 13.67 -6.63 -3.56
N LYS A 25 12.52 -6.17 -4.08
CA LYS A 25 11.27 -6.94 -4.03
C LYS A 25 11.38 -8.17 -4.95
N PRO A 26 10.88 -9.34 -4.54
CA PRO A 26 10.91 -10.55 -5.36
C PRO A 26 9.80 -10.53 -6.44
N ALA A 27 9.68 -9.41 -7.15
CA ALA A 27 8.68 -9.20 -8.19
C ALA A 27 8.99 -10.05 -9.42
N ALA A 28 7.94 -10.56 -10.08
CA ALA A 28 8.10 -11.24 -11.35
C ALA A 28 8.39 -10.20 -12.46
N GLN A 29 9.04 -10.64 -13.54
CA GLN A 29 9.36 -9.76 -14.67
C GLN A 29 8.13 -9.11 -15.33
N GLY A 30 6.96 -9.75 -15.22
CA GLY A 30 5.69 -9.25 -15.75
C GLY A 30 4.90 -8.38 -14.77
N ASP A 31 5.35 -8.24 -13.53
CA ASP A 31 4.69 -7.36 -12.56
C ASP A 31 4.95 -5.90 -12.95
N SER A 32 3.93 -5.06 -12.75
CA SER A 32 3.99 -3.63 -12.97
C SER A 32 4.29 -2.88 -11.67
N TYR A 33 5.14 -1.87 -11.80
CA TYR A 33 5.37 -0.84 -10.82
C TYR A 33 4.70 0.45 -11.28
N SER A 34 4.03 1.16 -10.37
CA SER A 34 3.61 2.53 -10.66
C SER A 34 3.91 3.48 -9.52
N TYR A 35 4.06 4.75 -9.84
CA TYR A 35 4.12 5.84 -8.88
C TYR A 35 2.94 6.76 -9.07
N ILE A 36 2.26 7.09 -7.98
CA ILE A 36 1.04 7.87 -7.98
C ILE A 36 1.23 9.09 -7.07
N SER A 37 1.04 10.28 -7.62
CA SER A 37 1.01 11.52 -6.84
C SER A 37 -0.20 12.37 -7.24
N PHE A 38 -0.61 13.26 -6.33
CA PHE A 38 -1.72 14.17 -6.50
C PHE A 38 -1.23 15.61 -6.49
N GLN A 39 -1.82 16.47 -7.30
CA GLN A 39 -1.63 17.91 -7.28
C GLN A 39 -2.99 18.60 -7.12
N SER A 40 -3.11 19.50 -6.15
CA SER A 40 -4.34 20.27 -5.95
C SER A 40 -4.54 21.29 -7.06
N GLU A 41 -5.75 21.86 -7.15
CA GLU A 41 -6.05 22.98 -8.05
C GLU A 41 -5.14 24.20 -7.83
N LYS A 42 -4.55 24.33 -6.63
CA LYS A 42 -3.59 25.38 -6.28
C LYS A 42 -2.15 25.05 -6.67
N GLY A 43 -1.91 23.87 -7.23
CA GLY A 43 -0.57 23.38 -7.59
C GLY A 43 0.19 22.69 -6.46
N GLU A 44 -0.40 22.54 -5.26
CA GLU A 44 0.25 21.93 -4.10
C GLU A 44 0.28 20.39 -4.22
N MET A 45 1.42 19.78 -3.91
CA MET A 45 1.64 18.35 -4.10
C MET A 45 1.18 17.50 -2.91
N GLY A 46 0.77 16.27 -3.20
CA GLY A 46 0.37 15.27 -2.22
C GLY A 46 -1.14 15.24 -1.96
N PHE A 47 -1.68 14.06 -1.70
CA PHE A 47 -3.12 13.87 -1.54
C PHE A 47 -3.70 14.67 -0.36
N PHE A 48 -2.90 14.98 0.65
CA PHE A 48 -3.39 15.74 1.81
C PHE A 48 -3.40 17.26 1.61
N SER A 49 -2.98 17.75 0.44
CA SER A 49 -2.97 19.19 0.12
C SER A 49 -4.36 19.79 -0.11
N SER A 50 -5.38 18.96 -0.36
CA SER A 50 -6.75 19.43 -0.59
C SER A 50 -7.80 18.46 -0.07
N ASP A 51 -9.04 18.91 0.07
CA ASP A 51 -10.15 18.06 0.51
C ASP A 51 -10.50 16.98 -0.52
N ILE A 52 -10.34 17.28 -1.83
CA ILE A 52 -10.49 16.30 -2.91
C ILE A 52 -9.44 15.20 -2.78
N GLY A 53 -8.18 15.57 -2.59
CA GLY A 53 -7.10 14.60 -2.42
C GLY A 53 -7.30 13.73 -1.17
N LYS A 54 -7.75 14.33 -0.05
CA LYS A 54 -8.07 13.58 1.18
C LYS A 54 -9.22 12.60 0.95
N MET A 55 -10.30 13.04 0.30
CA MET A 55 -11.43 12.18 -0.05
C MET A 55 -10.98 11.00 -0.93
N ILE A 56 -10.11 11.23 -1.91
CA ILE A 56 -9.56 10.15 -2.75
C ILE A 56 -8.74 9.18 -1.89
N CYS A 57 -7.88 9.68 -1.00
CA CYS A 57 -7.17 8.82 -0.05
C CYS A 57 -8.13 8.02 0.83
N ASP A 58 -9.15 8.63 1.41
CA ASP A 58 -10.09 7.94 2.29
C ASP A 58 -10.82 6.81 1.53
N ASN A 59 -11.18 7.03 0.26
CA ASN A 59 -11.73 5.99 -0.61
C ASN A 59 -10.74 4.84 -0.86
N ILE A 60 -9.47 5.14 -1.11
CA ILE A 60 -8.43 4.11 -1.25
C ILE A 60 -8.30 3.30 0.05
N TYR A 61 -8.26 3.96 1.20
CA TYR A 61 -8.13 3.31 2.51
C TYR A 61 -9.35 2.45 2.84
N ALA A 62 -10.57 2.89 2.46
CA ALA A 62 -11.81 2.14 2.67
C ALA A 62 -11.84 0.79 1.96
N GLU A 63 -11.16 0.68 0.84
CA GLU A 63 -11.12 -0.54 0.02
C GLU A 63 -9.91 -1.44 0.30
N CYS A 64 -9.00 -1.03 1.18
CA CYS A 64 -7.72 -1.70 1.39
C CYS A 64 -7.52 -2.20 2.83
N ILE A 65 -6.86 -3.34 2.94
CA ILE A 65 -6.24 -3.77 4.19
C ILE A 65 -5.09 -2.80 4.49
N CYS A 66 -5.15 -2.19 5.66
CA CYS A 66 -4.25 -1.17 6.16
C CYS A 66 -3.18 -1.79 7.07
N VAL A 67 -1.90 -1.61 6.73
CA VAL A 67 -0.75 -2.10 7.50
C VAL A 67 0.11 -0.91 7.97
N ASP A 68 0.18 -0.73 9.28
CA ASP A 68 1.09 0.19 9.95
C ASP A 68 2.32 -0.61 10.42
N THR A 69 3.44 -0.50 9.69
CA THR A 69 4.66 -1.25 10.04
C THR A 69 5.30 -0.76 11.32
N LYS A 70 5.14 0.52 11.67
CA LYS A 70 5.71 1.10 12.89
C LYS A 70 4.99 0.58 14.14
N LYS A 71 3.67 0.55 14.10
CA LYS A 71 2.84 0.03 15.21
C LYS A 71 2.66 -1.49 15.15
N ARG A 72 3.17 -2.14 14.09
CA ARG A 72 2.95 -3.56 13.80
C ARG A 72 1.48 -3.95 13.84
N LYS A 73 0.64 -3.14 13.17
CA LYS A 73 -0.81 -3.26 13.19
C LYS A 73 -1.34 -3.55 11.79
N ILE A 74 -2.34 -4.44 11.71
CA ILE A 74 -3.13 -4.70 10.50
C ILE A 74 -4.60 -4.45 10.81
N SER A 75 -5.29 -3.78 9.90
CA SER A 75 -6.72 -3.45 10.02
C SER A 75 -7.38 -3.40 8.65
N LEU A 76 -8.70 -3.52 8.60
CA LEU A 76 -9.46 -3.45 7.33
C LEU A 76 -9.76 -2.01 6.91
N TYR A 77 -9.58 -1.05 7.83
CA TYR A 77 -9.74 0.37 7.60
C TYR A 77 -9.03 1.13 8.73
N GLU A 78 -8.42 2.27 8.41
CA GLU A 78 -8.01 3.29 9.39
C GLU A 78 -8.39 4.67 8.87
N ASP A 79 -8.94 5.52 9.75
CA ASP A 79 -9.03 6.96 9.48
C ASP A 79 -7.61 7.53 9.34
N GLY A 80 -7.27 8.02 8.14
CA GLY A 80 -6.20 8.99 7.92
C GLY A 80 -4.76 8.50 8.08
N GLY A 81 -4.13 8.12 6.95
CA GLY A 81 -2.73 8.42 6.65
C GLY A 81 -1.62 7.69 7.44
N ALA A 82 -1.98 6.87 8.43
CA ALA A 82 -1.03 6.17 9.31
C ALA A 82 -0.45 4.90 8.67
N SER A 83 -1.20 4.26 7.77
CA SER A 83 -0.78 3.05 7.06
C SER A 83 0.42 3.33 6.16
N SER A 84 1.45 2.51 6.32
CA SER A 84 2.61 2.49 5.44
C SER A 84 2.39 1.65 4.20
N ILE A 85 1.55 0.62 4.29
CA ILE A 85 1.24 -0.31 3.21
C ILE A 85 -0.27 -0.52 3.19
N LEU A 86 -0.85 -0.48 1.99
CA LEU A 86 -2.25 -0.74 1.70
C LEU A 86 -2.32 -1.93 0.75
N ILE A 87 -3.16 -2.91 1.04
CA ILE A 87 -3.32 -4.10 0.21
C ILE A 87 -4.78 -4.16 -0.23
N ARG A 88 -5.03 -3.99 -1.53
CA ARG A 88 -6.38 -4.12 -2.09
C ARG A 88 -6.70 -5.61 -2.24
N PRO A 89 -7.55 -6.21 -1.39
CA PRO A 89 -7.76 -7.65 -1.41
C PRO A 89 -8.52 -8.07 -2.68
N LYS A 90 -8.17 -9.25 -3.19
CA LYS A 90 -8.90 -9.95 -4.25
C LYS A 90 -9.73 -11.06 -3.59
N GLY A 91 -11.02 -10.82 -3.44
CA GLY A 91 -11.90 -11.72 -2.68
C GLY A 91 -11.61 -11.67 -1.17
N ASN A 92 -11.97 -12.74 -0.45
CA ASN A 92 -12.01 -12.72 1.02
C ASN A 92 -10.79 -13.35 1.70
N VAL A 93 -9.89 -14.03 0.98
CA VAL A 93 -8.78 -14.79 1.58
C VAL A 93 -7.93 -13.93 2.52
N LEU A 94 -7.50 -12.74 2.06
CA LEU A 94 -6.71 -11.85 2.92
C LEU A 94 -7.54 -11.23 4.05
N ILE A 95 -8.83 -10.98 3.84
CA ILE A 95 -9.73 -10.41 4.86
C ILE A 95 -9.91 -11.42 6.01
N ASP A 96 -10.21 -12.68 5.67
CA ASP A 96 -10.36 -13.77 6.64
C ASP A 96 -9.05 -13.96 7.43
N LEU A 97 -7.92 -13.85 6.74
CA LEU A 97 -6.59 -13.95 7.33
C LEU A 97 -6.27 -12.78 8.28
N VAL A 98 -6.84 -11.59 8.06
CA VAL A 98 -6.72 -10.45 8.99
C VAL A 98 -7.47 -10.76 10.29
N GLU A 99 -8.64 -11.39 10.20
CA GLU A 99 -9.39 -11.81 11.39
C GLU A 99 -8.65 -12.90 12.18
N THR A 100 -8.06 -13.90 11.50
CA THR A 100 -7.22 -14.90 12.18
C THR A 100 -5.99 -14.26 12.84
N TYR A 101 -5.40 -13.26 12.21
CA TYR A 101 -4.26 -12.51 12.77
C TYR A 101 -4.63 -11.78 14.06
N ARG A 102 -5.83 -11.19 14.14
CA ARG A 102 -6.30 -10.55 15.38
C ARG A 102 -6.40 -11.56 16.52
N GLY A 103 -6.89 -12.77 16.25
CA GLY A 103 -6.88 -13.89 17.19
C GLY A 103 -5.46 -14.25 17.63
N TYR A 104 -4.54 -14.40 16.69
CA TYR A 104 -3.12 -14.67 16.96
C TYR A 104 -2.49 -13.61 17.88
N ILE A 105 -2.74 -12.33 17.65
CA ILE A 105 -2.24 -11.24 18.51
C ILE A 105 -2.76 -11.37 19.95
N LEU A 106 -4.03 -11.74 20.13
CA LEU A 106 -4.58 -11.97 21.47
C LEU A 106 -3.93 -13.17 22.15
N ASP A 107 -3.71 -14.25 21.42
CA ASP A 107 -3.07 -15.45 21.97
C ASP A 107 -1.59 -15.22 22.30
N MET A 108 -0.87 -14.44 21.49
CA MET A 108 0.47 -13.97 21.82
C MET A 108 0.49 -13.12 23.10
N LYS A 109 -0.48 -12.21 23.29
CA LYS A 109 -0.59 -11.44 24.54
C LYS A 109 -0.86 -12.35 25.75
N LYS A 110 -1.73 -13.35 25.62
CA LYS A 110 -1.98 -14.34 26.69
C LYS A 110 -0.71 -15.14 27.01
N TYR A 111 -0.01 -15.61 25.98
CA TYR A 111 1.26 -16.32 26.10
C TYR A 111 2.29 -15.51 26.88
N GLU A 112 2.48 -14.22 26.54
CA GLU A 112 3.43 -13.33 27.21
C GLU A 112 3.17 -13.15 28.71
N VAL A 113 1.91 -13.25 29.13
CA VAL A 113 1.52 -13.18 30.55
C VAL A 113 1.70 -14.53 31.24
N ILE A 114 1.25 -15.62 30.62
CA ILE A 114 1.22 -16.96 31.23
C ILE A 114 2.63 -17.54 31.35
N LYS A 115 3.50 -17.33 30.35
CA LYS A 115 4.88 -17.88 30.33
C LYS A 115 5.72 -17.45 31.52
N ARG A 116 5.36 -16.34 32.17
CA ARG A 116 6.02 -15.82 33.38
C ARG A 116 5.72 -16.66 34.63
N LYS A 117 4.65 -17.45 34.60
CA LYS A 117 4.15 -18.22 35.76
C LYS A 117 4.28 -19.73 35.59
N ARG A 118 4.24 -20.23 34.36
CA ARG A 118 4.37 -21.65 34.03
C ARG A 118 4.81 -21.84 32.59
N PHE A 119 5.29 -23.05 32.29
CA PHE A 119 5.49 -23.46 30.91
C PHE A 119 4.16 -23.43 30.14
N VAL A 120 4.19 -22.84 28.95
CA VAL A 120 3.10 -22.82 27.98
C VAL A 120 3.73 -22.76 26.60
N GLU A 121 3.13 -23.42 25.63
CA GLU A 121 3.61 -23.41 24.25
C GLU A 121 3.39 -22.03 23.62
N ARG A 122 4.37 -21.59 22.81
CA ARG A 122 4.26 -20.33 22.08
C ARG A 122 3.33 -20.52 20.88
N PRO A 123 2.36 -19.61 20.65
CA PRO A 123 1.57 -19.64 19.42
C PRO A 123 2.46 -19.65 18.17
N SER A 124 2.14 -20.52 17.20
CA SER A 124 2.83 -20.62 15.91
C SER A 124 2.83 -19.28 15.17
N SER A 125 3.90 -18.96 14.45
CA SER A 125 4.01 -17.72 13.67
C SER A 125 2.89 -17.59 12.66
N HIS A 126 2.37 -16.38 12.49
CA HIS A 126 1.34 -16.10 11.50
C HIS A 126 2.00 -15.57 10.21
N ILE A 127 1.43 -15.86 9.05
CA ILE A 127 1.99 -15.42 7.75
C ILE A 127 2.17 -13.89 7.68
N PHE A 128 1.24 -13.12 8.28
CA PHE A 128 1.35 -11.68 8.37
C PHE A 128 2.51 -11.17 9.25
N ASP A 129 3.18 -12.01 10.03
CA ASP A 129 4.41 -11.58 10.71
C ASP A 129 5.50 -11.19 9.69
N GLU A 130 5.47 -11.76 8.48
CA GLU A 130 6.39 -11.41 7.38
C GLU A 130 6.14 -10.01 6.81
N VAL A 131 4.92 -9.47 6.89
CA VAL A 131 4.63 -8.13 6.35
C VAL A 131 5.44 -7.04 7.06
N PHE A 132 5.85 -7.30 8.31
CA PHE A 132 6.62 -6.39 9.16
C PHE A 132 8.13 -6.55 9.01
N LEU A 133 8.60 -7.46 8.16
CA LEU A 133 10.01 -7.58 7.82
C LEU A 133 10.32 -6.52 6.75
N GLU A 134 10.49 -5.28 7.20
CA GLU A 134 10.61 -4.07 6.36
C GLU A 134 11.70 -4.16 5.26
N GLU A 135 12.65 -5.10 5.36
CA GLU A 135 13.81 -5.17 4.46
C GLU A 135 13.67 -6.14 3.28
N LYS A 136 12.79 -7.15 3.33
CA LYS A 136 12.53 -8.07 2.21
C LYS A 136 11.41 -9.05 2.54
N TRP A 137 10.30 -8.94 1.83
CA TRP A 137 9.32 -10.02 1.77
C TRP A 137 9.96 -11.26 1.15
N SER A 138 9.67 -12.44 1.69
CA SER A 138 10.05 -13.69 1.04
C SER A 138 9.34 -13.80 -0.32
N GLY A 139 9.93 -14.54 -1.27
CA GLY A 139 9.28 -14.80 -2.55
C GLY A 139 7.91 -15.46 -2.37
N PHE A 140 7.82 -16.43 -1.46
CA PHE A 140 6.56 -17.08 -1.09
C PHE A 140 5.52 -16.08 -0.57
N PHE A 141 5.88 -15.19 0.36
CA PHE A 141 4.96 -14.20 0.90
C PHE A 141 4.53 -13.19 -0.17
N TYR A 142 5.47 -12.73 -1.00
CA TYR A 142 5.15 -11.83 -2.10
C TYR A 142 4.16 -12.48 -3.08
N ASP A 143 4.43 -13.70 -3.54
CA ASP A 143 3.52 -14.42 -4.43
C ASP A 143 2.14 -14.61 -3.81
N PHE A 144 2.08 -15.03 -2.54
CA PHE A 144 0.83 -15.15 -1.81
C PHE A 144 0.04 -13.83 -1.77
N ILE A 145 0.70 -12.72 -1.46
CA ILE A 145 0.05 -11.40 -1.45
C ILE A 145 -0.42 -11.03 -2.85
N MET A 146 0.41 -11.18 -3.89
CA MET A 146 0.07 -10.78 -5.26
C MET A 146 -1.00 -11.68 -5.89
N GLU A 147 -1.14 -12.93 -5.47
CA GLU A 147 -2.22 -13.83 -5.90
C GLU A 147 -3.57 -13.46 -5.28
N ASN A 148 -3.55 -12.96 -4.04
CA ASN A 148 -4.74 -12.67 -3.25
C ASN A 148 -5.04 -11.17 -3.12
N SER A 149 -4.36 -10.32 -3.90
CA SER A 149 -4.60 -8.89 -3.99
C SER A 149 -4.71 -8.44 -5.44
N TRP A 150 -5.38 -7.31 -5.65
CA TRP A 150 -5.37 -6.64 -6.95
C TRP A 150 -4.13 -5.77 -7.12
N TYR A 151 -3.75 -5.08 -6.06
CA TYR A 151 -2.52 -4.29 -5.99
C TYR A 151 -2.13 -4.05 -4.53
N VAL A 152 -0.87 -3.69 -4.35
CA VAL A 152 -0.31 -3.19 -3.10
C VAL A 152 0.13 -1.76 -3.32
N LEU A 153 -0.19 -0.86 -2.39
CA LEU A 153 0.33 0.51 -2.36
C LEU A 153 1.24 0.66 -1.14
N GLU A 154 2.46 1.11 -1.33
CA GLU A 154 3.34 1.58 -0.28
C GLU A 154 3.38 3.11 -0.27
N LYS A 155 3.13 3.71 0.88
CA LYS A 155 3.27 5.16 1.04
C LYS A 155 4.74 5.54 0.87
N ASN A 156 5.02 6.43 -0.07
CA ASN A 156 6.37 6.96 -0.25
C ASN A 156 6.74 7.82 0.97
N ARG A 157 7.95 7.58 1.51
CA ARG A 157 8.46 8.22 2.73
C ARG A 157 9.39 9.41 2.46
N SER A 158 9.86 9.64 1.23
CA SER A 158 10.74 10.76 0.89
C SER A 158 9.99 12.09 0.93
N GLY A 159 8.70 12.08 0.59
CA GLY A 159 7.85 13.28 0.54
C GLY A 159 8.18 14.21 -0.62
N GLU A 160 9.13 13.83 -1.50
CA GLU A 160 9.62 14.66 -2.61
C GLU A 160 8.54 15.05 -3.62
N HIS A 161 7.49 14.23 -3.74
CA HIS A 161 6.34 14.49 -4.61
C HIS A 161 5.05 14.69 -3.81
N GLY A 162 5.18 15.31 -2.63
CA GLY A 162 4.09 15.65 -1.75
C GLY A 162 3.74 14.57 -0.73
N GLN A 163 3.01 14.98 0.31
CA GLN A 163 2.57 14.06 1.35
C GLN A 163 1.61 13.01 0.81
N ILE A 164 1.91 11.74 1.09
CA ILE A 164 1.06 10.57 0.75
C ILE A 164 1.01 10.30 -0.75
N SER A 165 2.12 10.45 -1.47
CA SER A 165 2.30 9.73 -2.73
C SER A 165 2.46 8.23 -2.49
N PHE A 166 2.13 7.43 -3.50
CA PHE A 166 2.14 5.97 -3.43
C PHE A 166 3.05 5.35 -4.48
N GLU A 167 3.83 4.36 -4.05
CA GLU A 167 4.45 3.36 -4.91
C GLU A 167 3.48 2.18 -4.97
N SER A 168 3.18 1.65 -6.16
CA SER A 168 2.25 0.53 -6.32
C SER A 168 2.89 -0.66 -7.01
N TYR A 169 2.46 -1.85 -6.63
CA TYR A 169 2.86 -3.12 -7.24
C TYR A 169 1.61 -3.89 -7.63
N THR A 170 1.55 -4.37 -8.88
CA THR A 170 0.39 -5.10 -9.38
C THR A 170 0.75 -6.05 -10.50
N ARG A 171 -0.03 -7.13 -10.63
CA ARG A 171 -0.03 -8.02 -11.81
C ARG A 171 -1.02 -7.56 -12.89
N ASN A 172 -1.85 -6.56 -12.61
CA ASN A 172 -2.85 -6.01 -13.52
C ASN A 172 -3.06 -4.51 -13.26
N GLN A 173 -2.34 -3.69 -14.01
CA GLN A 173 -2.40 -2.23 -13.91
C GLN A 173 -3.79 -1.66 -14.25
N GLU A 174 -4.58 -2.34 -15.10
CA GLU A 174 -5.90 -1.85 -15.51
C GLU A 174 -6.88 -1.74 -14.33
N ILE A 175 -6.75 -2.62 -13.34
CA ILE A 175 -7.61 -2.62 -12.15
C ILE A 175 -7.26 -1.45 -11.23
N LEU A 176 -5.97 -1.17 -11.04
CA LEU A 176 -5.52 0.00 -10.28
C LEU A 176 -6.02 1.29 -10.94
N ASP A 177 -5.87 1.40 -12.26
CA ASP A 177 -6.35 2.55 -13.03
C ASP A 177 -7.88 2.73 -12.94
N SER A 178 -8.62 1.63 -13.01
CA SER A 178 -10.08 1.63 -12.88
C SER A 178 -10.53 2.08 -11.48
N ASP A 179 -9.90 1.55 -10.44
CA ASP A 179 -10.18 1.92 -9.04
C ASP A 179 -9.88 3.40 -8.80
N LEU A 180 -8.70 3.89 -9.23
CA LEU A 180 -8.33 5.31 -9.07
C LEU A 180 -9.33 6.24 -9.77
N LYS A 181 -9.73 5.92 -11.00
CA LYS A 181 -10.74 6.70 -11.75
C LYS A 181 -12.08 6.73 -11.02
N SER A 182 -12.49 5.59 -10.47
CA SER A 182 -13.70 5.48 -9.64
C SER A 182 -13.62 6.38 -8.41
N PHE A 183 -12.50 6.36 -7.68
CA PHE A 183 -12.31 7.14 -6.45
C PHE A 183 -12.30 8.65 -6.68
N CYS A 184 -11.94 9.11 -7.88
CA CYS A 184 -11.91 10.53 -8.22
C CYS A 184 -13.26 11.10 -8.63
N CYS A 185 -14.22 10.27 -9.04
CA CYS A 185 -15.55 10.70 -9.51
C CYS A 185 -15.52 11.84 -10.56
N GLY A 186 -14.48 11.91 -11.40
CA GLY A 186 -14.31 12.97 -12.39
C GLY A 186 -13.77 14.32 -11.86
N SER A 187 -13.39 14.39 -10.57
CA SER A 187 -12.88 15.61 -9.92
C SER A 187 -11.40 15.89 -10.21
N SER A 188 -10.70 14.96 -10.87
CA SER A 188 -9.27 15.09 -11.15
C SER A 188 -8.95 14.64 -12.57
N GLU A 189 -8.03 15.35 -13.22
CA GLU A 189 -7.40 14.95 -14.47
C GLU A 189 -6.31 13.89 -14.20
N PHE A 190 -6.25 12.85 -15.04
CA PHE A 190 -5.20 11.83 -14.96
C PHE A 190 -4.08 12.17 -15.96
N VAL A 191 -2.86 12.32 -15.44
CA VAL A 191 -1.67 12.66 -16.22
C VAL A 191 -0.68 11.50 -16.17
N TYR A 192 -0.65 10.72 -17.24
CA TYR A 192 0.31 9.62 -17.37
C TYR A 192 1.65 10.16 -17.87
N VAL A 193 2.73 9.81 -17.20
CA VAL A 193 4.10 10.24 -17.54
C VAL A 193 4.98 9.02 -17.83
N ASP A 194 5.90 9.19 -18.78
CA ASP A 194 6.87 8.18 -19.20
C ASP A 194 8.14 8.16 -18.32
N SER A 195 8.25 9.08 -17.37
CA SER A 195 9.40 9.18 -16.47
C SER A 195 8.99 9.78 -15.13
N PHE A 196 9.51 9.19 -14.05
CA PHE A 196 9.37 9.69 -12.70
C PHE A 196 9.81 11.16 -12.54
N LEU A 197 10.82 11.61 -13.31
CA LEU A 197 11.32 12.98 -13.28
C LEU A 197 10.32 14.02 -13.84
N LYS A 198 9.26 13.58 -14.50
CA LYS A 198 8.20 14.47 -15.02
C LYS A 198 7.06 14.68 -14.02
N ILE A 199 7.10 14.01 -12.86
CA ILE A 199 6.17 14.26 -11.75
C ILE A 199 6.66 15.51 -11.01
N PRO A 200 5.79 16.52 -10.79
CA PRO A 200 6.20 17.72 -10.06
C PRO A 200 6.71 17.39 -8.65
N PHE A 201 7.61 18.22 -8.15
CA PHE A 201 8.13 18.14 -6.79
C PHE A 201 7.37 19.12 -5.89
N ASP A 202 7.28 18.79 -4.59
CA ASP A 202 6.76 19.69 -3.55
C ASP A 202 7.78 20.80 -3.19
#